data_AF-A0A8T4ECD3-F1
#
_entry.id   AF-A0A8T4ECD3-F1
#
_cell.length_a   1.000
_cell.length_b   1.000
_cell.length_c   1.000
_cell.angle_alpha   90.00
_cell.angle_beta   90.00
_cell.angle_gamma   90.00
#
_symmetry.space_group_name_H-M   'P 1'
#
loop_
_entity.id
_entity.type
_entity.pdbx_description
1 polymer ?
#
loop_
_entity_poly.entity_id
_entity_poly.type
_entity_poly.pdbx_seq_one_letter_code
_entity_poly.pdbx_strand_id
1 'polypeptide(L)'
;MLVKFRQFCEAYKAEYAFEGTVEGFDTIDIVDPERLTRGFFVRNGSVEKLVQNAAKRKPPVEIGDRVIVVGSDRRAGEDKVVPAVVLIPKRHRVLFSRDIRTGFTRETLLWNIPAIAGICLVLLSFLFLQSYQDLMYLWLMIPGWLLYFVTRFSELIFSDRFRESRLYHCDDETWHALQDEVESKFNVTLTIGV
;
A
#
# COMPACT_ATOMS: atom_id res chain seq x y z
N MET A 1 10.37 16.82 4.81
CA MET A 1 9.03 16.18 4.78
C MET A 1 7.90 17.18 4.58
N LEU A 2 7.84 18.27 5.36
CA LEU A 2 6.84 19.35 5.26
C LEU A 2 6.61 19.91 3.84
N VAL A 3 7.69 20.17 3.09
CA VAL A 3 7.57 20.66 1.70
C VAL A 3 6.77 19.67 0.84
N LYS A 4 7.01 18.37 1.00
CA LYS A 4 6.29 17.32 0.28
C LYS A 4 4.84 17.22 0.72
N PHE A 5 4.59 17.36 2.02
CA PHE A 5 3.23 17.47 2.56
C PHE A 5 2.44 18.61 1.90
N ARG A 6 3.02 19.82 1.86
CA ARG A 6 2.40 21.00 1.23
C ARG A 6 2.11 20.76 -0.25
N GLN A 7 3.09 20.23 -0.99
CA GLN A 7 2.94 19.89 -2.41
C GLN A 7 1.81 18.88 -2.66
N PHE A 8 1.69 17.85 -1.83
CA PHE A 8 0.59 16.88 -1.95
C PHE A 8 -0.76 17.51 -1.60
N CYS A 9 -0.85 18.31 -0.54
CA CYS A 9 -2.08 19.01 -0.22
C CYS A 9 -2.56 19.90 -1.37
N GLU A 10 -1.64 20.62 -2.02
CA GLU A 10 -1.95 21.47 -3.17
C GLU A 10 -2.34 20.65 -4.41
N ALA A 11 -1.54 19.65 -4.77
CA ALA A 11 -1.77 18.81 -5.95
C ALA A 11 -3.11 18.04 -5.89
N TYR A 12 -3.53 17.63 -4.70
CA TYR A 12 -4.78 16.90 -4.47
C TYR A 12 -5.93 17.78 -4.01
N LYS A 13 -5.72 19.11 -3.94
CA LYS A 13 -6.69 20.09 -3.44
C LYS A 13 -7.32 19.62 -2.12
N ALA A 14 -6.49 19.27 -1.14
CA ALA A 14 -6.99 18.87 0.16
C ALA A 14 -7.75 20.03 0.82
N GLU A 15 -8.97 19.77 1.27
CA GLU A 15 -9.90 20.76 1.81
C GLU A 15 -10.08 20.62 3.32
N TYR A 16 -9.89 19.42 3.87
CA TYR A 16 -10.05 19.17 5.29
C TYR A 16 -9.07 18.12 5.80
N ALA A 17 -8.95 18.09 7.12
CA ALA A 17 -8.31 17.04 7.88
C ALA A 17 -9.29 16.47 8.91
N PHE A 18 -9.14 15.20 9.28
CA PHE A 18 -9.84 14.64 10.42
C PHE A 18 -9.02 13.52 11.06
N GLU A 19 -9.11 13.42 12.37
CA GLU A 19 -8.55 12.31 13.15
C GLU A 19 -9.62 11.23 13.34
N GLY A 20 -9.24 9.95 13.37
CA GLY A 20 -10.12 8.87 13.82
C GLY A 20 -9.39 7.53 13.95
N THR A 21 -10.16 6.48 14.28
CA THR A 21 -9.65 5.11 14.43
C THR A 21 -10.09 4.25 13.25
N VAL A 22 -9.19 3.43 12.73
CA VAL A 22 -9.48 2.48 11.67
C VAL A 22 -10.35 1.36 12.22
N GLU A 23 -11.57 1.18 11.72
CA GLU A 23 -12.48 0.13 12.21
C GLU A 23 -12.54 -1.09 11.29
N GLY A 24 -12.31 -0.90 10.00
CA GLY A 24 -12.43 -1.97 9.03
C GLY A 24 -11.89 -1.57 7.67
N PHE A 25 -11.78 -2.56 6.79
CA PHE A 25 -11.40 -2.36 5.41
C PHE A 25 -12.63 -2.53 4.50
N ASP A 26 -12.70 -1.76 3.42
CA ASP A 26 -13.72 -1.95 2.39
C ASP A 26 -13.32 -3.15 1.51
N THR A 27 -13.54 -4.37 2.00
CA THR A 27 -13.34 -5.62 1.27
C THR A 27 -14.61 -6.02 0.53
N ILE A 28 -14.48 -6.35 -0.76
CA ILE A 28 -15.52 -7.06 -1.50
C ILE A 28 -15.35 -8.55 -1.18
N ASP A 29 -16.32 -9.13 -0.47
CA ASP A 29 -16.29 -10.47 0.14
C ASP A 29 -16.00 -11.66 -0.83
N ILE A 30 -16.00 -11.42 -2.15
CA ILE A 30 -15.97 -12.49 -3.17
C ILE A 30 -14.57 -12.74 -3.75
N VAL A 31 -13.58 -11.89 -3.45
CA VAL A 31 -12.20 -12.06 -3.96
C VAL A 31 -11.24 -12.03 -2.78
N ASP A 32 -10.18 -12.85 -2.85
CA ASP A 32 -9.09 -12.94 -1.86
C ASP A 32 -8.88 -11.62 -1.10
N PRO A 33 -8.87 -11.64 0.26
CA PRO A 33 -8.91 -10.44 1.10
C PRO A 33 -7.76 -9.46 0.83
N GLU A 34 -6.69 -9.92 0.20
CA GLU A 34 -5.54 -9.11 -0.20
C GLU A 34 -5.74 -8.28 -1.48
N ARG A 35 -6.77 -8.57 -2.29
CA ARG A 35 -6.88 -8.06 -3.66
C ARG A 35 -7.97 -7.02 -3.92
N LEU A 36 -8.81 -6.65 -2.95
CA LEU A 36 -9.91 -5.70 -3.19
C LEU A 36 -10.20 -4.70 -2.06
N THR A 37 -9.27 -4.40 -1.16
CA THR A 37 -9.48 -3.26 -0.25
C THR A 37 -9.45 -1.95 -1.05
N ARG A 38 -10.63 -1.37 -1.30
CA ARG A 38 -10.76 -0.07 -1.98
C ARG A 38 -10.49 1.11 -1.05
N GLY A 39 -10.33 0.85 0.23
CA GLY A 39 -10.20 1.85 1.26
C GLY A 39 -10.27 1.24 2.66
N PHE A 40 -10.39 2.12 3.65
CA PHE A 40 -10.58 1.76 5.06
C PHE A 40 -11.55 2.74 5.71
N PHE A 41 -12.32 2.25 6.68
CA PHE A 41 -13.25 3.06 7.46
C PHE A 41 -12.54 3.68 8.65
N VAL A 42 -12.71 4.98 8.81
CA VAL A 42 -12.17 5.76 9.92
C VAL A 42 -13.34 6.34 10.71
N ARG A 43 -13.45 5.98 11.99
CA ARG A 43 -14.47 6.49 12.89
C ARG A 43 -13.90 7.54 13.85
N ASN A 44 -14.62 8.65 14.01
CA ASN A 44 -14.38 9.67 15.02
C ASN A 44 -15.69 9.95 15.76
N GLY A 45 -15.79 9.44 17.00
CA GLY A 45 -17.03 9.49 17.76
C GLY A 45 -18.17 8.79 17.02
N SER A 46 -19.22 9.52 16.67
CA SER A 46 -20.39 9.03 15.92
C SER A 46 -20.23 9.11 14.39
N VAL A 47 -19.17 9.74 13.88
CA VAL A 47 -18.97 9.95 12.45
C VAL A 47 -18.05 8.88 11.89
N GLU A 48 -18.48 8.20 10.83
CA GLU A 48 -17.69 7.21 10.11
C GLU A 48 -17.45 7.68 8.67
N LYS A 49 -16.20 7.63 8.22
CA LYS A 49 -15.81 8.04 6.86
C LYS A 49 -15.04 6.92 6.17
N LEU A 50 -15.39 6.63 4.93
CA LEU A 50 -14.63 5.72 4.06
C LEU A 50 -13.49 6.48 3.38
N VAL A 51 -12.25 6.10 3.69
CA VAL A 51 -11.05 6.64 3.06
C VAL A 51 -10.69 5.78 1.85
N GLN A 52 -10.93 6.30 0.65
CA GLN A 52 -10.71 5.54 -0.58
C GLN A 52 -9.24 5.54 -0.99
N ASN A 53 -8.65 4.36 -1.05
CA ASN A 53 -7.30 4.22 -1.57
C ASN A 53 -7.33 4.18 -3.11
N ALA A 54 -6.56 5.07 -3.75
CA ALA A 54 -6.46 5.08 -5.21
C ALA A 54 -5.80 3.80 -5.75
N ALA A 55 -4.89 3.22 -4.96
CA ALA A 55 -4.30 1.92 -5.25
C ALA A 55 -5.25 0.81 -4.77
N LYS A 56 -5.60 -0.15 -5.64
CA LYS A 56 -6.34 -1.38 -5.31
C LYS A 56 -5.48 -2.34 -4.46
N ARG A 57 -4.96 -1.88 -3.32
CA ARG A 57 -4.04 -2.59 -2.43
C ARG A 57 -4.36 -2.25 -0.98
N LYS A 58 -4.09 -3.21 -0.09
CA LYS A 58 -4.26 -3.03 1.35
C LYS A 58 -3.46 -1.81 1.83
N PRO A 59 -4.12 -0.82 2.48
CA PRO A 59 -3.41 0.31 3.07
C PRO A 59 -2.50 -0.21 4.22
N PRO A 60 -1.34 0.42 4.46
CA PRO A 60 -0.41 0.01 5.51
C PRO A 60 -0.84 0.51 6.89
N VAL A 61 -2.09 0.23 7.26
CA VAL A 61 -2.72 0.53 8.55
C VAL A 61 -3.43 -0.73 9.04
N GLU A 62 -3.60 -0.86 10.35
CA GLU A 62 -4.31 -1.99 10.97
C GLU A 62 -5.63 -1.52 11.61
N ILE A 63 -6.56 -2.45 11.82
CA ILE A 63 -7.79 -2.16 12.58
C ILE A 63 -7.39 -1.80 14.02
N GLY A 64 -7.93 -0.70 14.53
CA GLY A 64 -7.60 -0.12 15.82
C GLY A 64 -6.50 0.94 15.77
N ASP A 65 -5.81 1.12 14.63
CA ASP A 65 -4.84 2.21 14.51
C ASP A 65 -5.56 3.57 14.47
N ARG A 66 -5.04 4.54 15.22
CA ARG A 66 -5.42 5.94 15.06
C ARG A 66 -4.72 6.52 13.84
N VAL A 67 -5.43 7.34 13.08
CA VAL A 67 -4.93 7.97 11.86
C VAL A 67 -5.45 9.40 11.74
N ILE A 68 -4.65 10.26 11.12
CA ILE A 68 -5.07 11.60 10.70
C ILE A 68 -5.12 11.58 9.17
N VAL A 69 -6.27 11.85 8.61
CA VAL A 69 -6.49 11.81 7.16
C VAL A 69 -6.65 13.23 6.66
N VAL A 70 -5.80 13.63 5.72
CA VAL A 70 -5.85 14.91 5.03
C VAL A 70 -6.25 14.65 3.59
N GLY A 71 -7.33 15.28 3.12
CA GLY A 71 -7.89 14.98 1.81
C GLY A 71 -9.02 15.91 1.40
N SER A 72 -9.75 15.46 0.38
CA SER A 72 -10.94 16.14 -0.12
C SER A 72 -12.10 15.17 -0.28
N ASP A 73 -13.32 15.70 -0.26
CA ASP A 73 -14.51 14.90 -0.53
C ASP A 73 -14.51 14.49 -2.00
N ARG A 74 -14.88 13.23 -2.26
CA ARG A 74 -15.05 12.80 -3.66
C ARG A 74 -16.20 13.54 -4.33
N ARG A 75 -17.26 13.82 -3.56
CA ARG A 75 -18.43 14.65 -3.88
C ARG A 75 -18.97 15.24 -2.58
N ALA A 76 -19.46 16.47 -2.62
CA ALA A 76 -20.05 17.14 -1.45
C ALA A 76 -21.19 16.29 -0.86
N GLY A 77 -21.08 15.95 0.43
CA GLY A 77 -22.10 15.17 1.16
C GLY A 77 -22.01 13.65 1.03
N GLU A 78 -20.97 13.09 0.37
CA GLU A 78 -20.67 11.65 0.47
C GLU A 78 -19.76 11.38 1.68
N ASP A 79 -20.00 10.28 2.40
CA ASP A 79 -19.12 9.79 3.50
C ASP A 79 -17.78 9.20 2.98
N LYS A 80 -17.29 9.71 1.84
CA LYS A 80 -16.15 9.17 1.08
C LYS A 80 -15.08 10.23 0.88
N VAL A 81 -13.91 9.94 1.42
CA VAL A 81 -12.75 10.82 1.36
C VAL A 81 -11.75 10.28 0.36
N VAL A 82 -11.22 11.18 -0.48
CA VAL A 82 -10.02 10.91 -1.27
C VAL A 82 -8.82 11.44 -0.48
N PRO A 83 -8.02 10.56 0.14
CA PRO A 83 -6.84 10.98 0.90
C PRO A 83 -5.78 11.56 -0.03
N ALA A 84 -5.22 12.71 0.37
CA ALA A 84 -3.97 13.23 -0.14
C ALA A 84 -2.79 12.68 0.69
N VAL A 85 -2.95 12.72 2.01
CA VAL A 85 -1.96 12.28 3.00
C VAL A 85 -2.68 11.55 4.14
N VAL A 86 -2.10 10.47 4.64
CA VAL A 86 -2.53 9.78 5.86
C VAL A 86 -1.36 9.76 6.83
N LEU A 87 -1.54 10.33 8.01
CA LEU A 87 -0.55 10.32 9.08
C LEU A 87 -0.94 9.24 10.11
N ILE A 88 0.05 8.46 10.56
CA ILE A 88 -0.08 7.34 11.49
C ILE A 88 0.74 7.67 12.74
N PRO A 89 0.10 8.17 13.82
CA PRO A 89 0.80 8.70 14.99
C PRO A 89 1.60 7.68 15.76
N LYS A 90 1.07 6.46 15.94
CA LYS A 90 1.70 5.37 16.70
C LYS A 90 3.17 5.08 16.32
N ARG A 91 3.58 5.43 15.10
CA ARG A 91 4.94 5.20 14.59
C ARG A 91 5.56 6.44 13.93
N HIS A 92 4.97 7.63 14.07
CA HIS A 92 5.34 8.86 13.35
C HIS A 92 5.55 8.64 11.84
N ARG A 93 4.61 7.89 11.23
CA ARG A 93 4.68 7.51 9.81
C ARG A 93 3.70 8.31 8.99
N VAL A 94 4.09 8.63 7.76
CA VAL A 94 3.23 9.36 6.81
C VAL A 94 3.15 8.61 5.49
N LEU A 95 1.92 8.46 4.99
CA LEU A 95 1.59 7.86 3.71
C LEU A 95 1.08 8.93 2.74
N PHE A 96 1.65 8.96 1.54
CA PHE A 96 1.18 9.81 0.45
C PHE A 96 0.42 8.97 -0.58
N SER A 97 -0.85 9.28 -0.83
CA SER A 97 -1.78 8.38 -1.53
C SER A 97 -1.48 8.10 -3.01
N ARG A 98 -0.49 8.77 -3.61
CA ARG A 98 -0.06 8.57 -5.01
C ARG A 98 1.43 8.87 -5.26
N ASP A 99 2.29 8.70 -4.26
CA ASP A 99 3.73 8.86 -4.49
C ASP A 99 4.23 7.87 -5.54
N ILE A 100 5.03 8.28 -6.51
CA ILE A 100 5.48 7.49 -7.68
C ILE A 100 6.19 6.20 -7.27
N ARG A 101 6.73 6.12 -6.04
CA ARG A 101 7.22 4.87 -5.42
C ARG A 101 6.14 3.78 -5.33
N THR A 102 4.86 4.14 -5.33
CA THR A 102 3.71 3.24 -5.30
C THR A 102 3.26 2.76 -6.68
N GLY A 103 3.54 3.52 -7.74
CA GLY A 103 3.20 3.15 -9.12
C GLY A 103 4.24 2.26 -9.79
N PHE A 104 5.51 2.42 -9.40
CA PHE A 104 6.65 1.72 -10.00
C PHE A 104 7.18 0.56 -9.16
N THR A 105 6.34 -0.07 -8.32
CA THR A 105 6.53 -1.49 -7.99
C THR A 105 6.12 -2.25 -9.26
N ARG A 106 6.99 -2.55 -10.22
CA ARG A 106 8.05 -3.57 -10.14
C ARG A 106 7.66 -4.88 -9.43
N GLU A 107 6.50 -5.01 -8.80
CA GLU A 107 6.05 -6.30 -8.25
C GLU A 107 5.68 -7.23 -9.40
N THR A 108 4.98 -6.74 -10.42
CA THR A 108 4.64 -7.57 -11.59
C THR A 108 5.90 -7.94 -12.38
N LEU A 109 6.81 -7.00 -12.68
CA LEU A 109 7.98 -7.32 -13.50
C LEU A 109 9.09 -8.06 -12.74
N LEU A 110 9.43 -7.65 -11.52
CA LEU A 110 10.55 -8.22 -10.76
C LEU A 110 10.25 -9.65 -10.31
N TRP A 111 8.98 -9.98 -10.03
CA TRP A 111 8.57 -11.32 -9.66
C TRP A 111 8.11 -12.17 -10.85
N ASN A 112 7.46 -11.58 -11.87
CA ASN A 112 7.03 -12.38 -13.02
C ASN A 112 8.16 -12.72 -13.99
N ILE A 113 9.17 -11.86 -14.19
CA ILE A 113 10.26 -12.19 -15.13
C ILE A 113 10.96 -13.49 -14.72
N PRO A 114 11.40 -13.67 -13.46
CA PRO A 114 12.07 -14.91 -13.07
C PRO A 114 11.09 -16.08 -12.96
N ALA A 115 9.83 -15.85 -12.56
CA ALA A 115 8.82 -16.91 -12.53
C ALA A 115 8.49 -17.44 -13.95
N ILE A 116 8.34 -16.53 -14.92
CA ILE A 116 8.15 -16.87 -16.34
C ILE A 116 9.38 -17.59 -16.87
N ALA A 117 10.58 -17.09 -16.57
CA ALA A 117 11.82 -17.76 -16.96
C ALA A 117 11.90 -19.19 -16.40
N GLY A 118 11.47 -19.41 -15.15
CA GLY A 118 11.40 -20.72 -14.52
C GLY A 118 10.45 -21.67 -15.24
N ILE A 119 9.23 -21.20 -15.56
CA ILE A 119 8.25 -21.96 -16.35
C ILE A 119 8.78 -22.27 -17.76
N CYS A 120 9.38 -21.29 -18.44
CA CYS A 120 9.99 -21.49 -19.76
C CYS A 120 11.08 -22.56 -19.72
N LEU A 121 11.88 -22.61 -18.65
CA LEU A 121 12.94 -23.60 -18.47
C LEU A 121 12.37 -25.02 -18.29
N VAL A 122 11.26 -25.14 -17.55
CA VAL A 122 10.50 -26.39 -17.41
C VAL A 122 9.90 -26.83 -18.76
N LEU A 123 9.26 -25.91 -19.50
CA LEU A 123 8.69 -26.20 -20.83
C LEU A 123 9.78 -26.61 -21.84
N LEU A 124 10.92 -25.93 -21.83
CA LEU A 124 12.07 -26.26 -22.68
C LEU A 124 12.62 -27.66 -22.36
N SER A 125 12.68 -28.00 -21.07
CA SER A 125 13.08 -29.34 -20.61
C SER A 125 12.14 -30.43 -21.15
N PHE A 126 10.82 -30.21 -21.10
CA PHE A 126 9.84 -31.14 -21.68
C PHE A 126 10.00 -31.28 -23.20
N LEU A 127 10.20 -30.17 -23.92
CA LEU A 127 10.40 -30.19 -25.36
C LEU A 127 11.66 -30.98 -25.74
N PHE A 128 12.77 -30.78 -25.03
CA PHE A 128 14.00 -31.54 -25.27
C PHE A 128 13.87 -33.01 -24.90
N LEU A 129 13.18 -33.34 -23.81
CA LEU A 129 12.90 -34.73 -23.46
C LEU A 129 12.09 -35.43 -24.56
N GLN A 130 11.09 -34.75 -25.14
CA GLN A 130 10.28 -35.31 -26.23
C GLN A 130 11.07 -35.48 -27.54
N SER A 131 11.93 -34.52 -27.87
CA SER A 131 12.71 -34.55 -29.13
C SER A 131 13.90 -35.50 -29.09
N TYR A 132 14.59 -35.59 -27.95
CA TYR A 132 15.86 -36.31 -27.82
C TYR A 132 15.76 -37.60 -26.99
N GLN A 133 14.65 -37.82 -26.27
CA GLN A 133 14.40 -38.99 -25.42
C GLN A 133 15.49 -39.25 -24.35
N ASP A 134 16.27 -38.22 -24.00
CA ASP A 134 17.30 -38.32 -22.98
C ASP A 134 16.80 -37.82 -21.63
N LEU A 135 16.90 -38.68 -20.62
CA LEU A 135 16.52 -38.38 -19.24
C LEU A 135 17.37 -37.27 -18.62
N MET A 136 18.55 -36.98 -19.17
CA MET A 136 19.40 -35.88 -18.70
C MET A 136 18.64 -34.54 -18.69
N TYR A 137 17.68 -34.32 -19.60
CA TYR A 137 16.92 -33.08 -19.65
C TYR A 137 15.96 -32.89 -18.48
N LEU A 138 15.58 -33.95 -17.74
CA LEU A 138 14.79 -33.83 -16.51
C LEU A 138 15.50 -33.00 -15.44
N TRP A 139 16.84 -32.98 -15.45
CA TRP A 139 17.63 -32.17 -14.52
C TRP A 139 17.39 -30.67 -14.69
N LEU A 140 16.94 -30.20 -15.86
CA LEU A 140 16.58 -28.81 -16.11
C LEU A 140 15.22 -28.43 -15.49
N MET A 141 14.35 -29.40 -15.19
CA MET A 141 13.08 -29.11 -14.52
C MET A 141 13.29 -28.63 -13.08
N ILE A 142 14.28 -29.20 -12.38
CA ILE A 142 14.58 -28.90 -10.97
C ILE A 142 14.92 -27.41 -10.78
N PRO A 143 15.89 -26.80 -11.49
CA PRO A 143 16.18 -25.37 -11.35
C PRO A 143 15.03 -24.49 -11.86
N GLY A 144 14.27 -24.92 -12.87
CA GLY A 144 13.09 -24.18 -13.35
C GLY A 144 11.99 -24.07 -12.29
N TRP A 145 11.64 -25.19 -11.65
CA TRP A 145 10.71 -25.22 -10.52
C TRP A 145 11.25 -24.47 -9.32
N LEU A 146 12.53 -24.65 -8.98
CA LEU A 146 13.17 -23.95 -7.87
C LEU A 146 13.09 -22.42 -8.08
N LEU A 147 13.40 -21.93 -9.28
CA LEU A 147 13.29 -20.51 -9.61
C LEU A 147 11.85 -20.02 -9.50
N TYR A 148 10.88 -20.79 -10.00
CA TYR A 148 9.45 -20.45 -9.89
C TYR A 148 8.99 -20.40 -8.43
N PHE A 149 9.26 -21.43 -7.63
CA PHE A 149 8.81 -21.47 -6.24
C PHE A 149 9.51 -20.41 -5.40
N VAL A 150 10.83 -20.26 -5.50
CA VAL A 150 11.57 -19.25 -4.73
C VAL A 150 11.03 -17.86 -5.02
N THR A 151 10.73 -17.54 -6.28
CA THR A 151 10.23 -16.21 -6.65
C THR A 151 8.80 -15.97 -6.17
N ARG A 152 7.92 -16.97 -6.26
CA ARG A 152 6.53 -16.86 -5.78
C ARG A 152 6.43 -16.83 -4.25
N PHE A 153 7.26 -17.59 -3.55
CA PHE A 153 7.32 -17.53 -2.08
C PHE A 153 7.99 -16.25 -1.58
N SER A 154 9.02 -15.76 -2.29
CA SER A 154 9.63 -14.47 -1.98
C SER A 154 8.64 -13.32 -2.16
N GLU A 155 7.81 -13.34 -3.20
CA GLU A 155 6.74 -12.36 -3.39
C GLU A 155 5.82 -12.29 -2.15
N LEU A 156 5.39 -13.44 -1.63
CA LEU A 156 4.56 -13.53 -0.43
C LEU A 156 5.26 -12.94 0.81
N ILE A 157 6.49 -13.38 1.09
CA ILE A 157 7.24 -12.99 2.30
C ILE A 157 7.65 -11.51 2.27
N PHE A 158 8.06 -11.00 1.12
CA PHE A 158 8.54 -9.62 1.02
C PHE A 158 7.43 -8.61 0.76
N SER A 159 6.22 -9.04 0.39
CA SER A 159 5.08 -8.15 0.14
C SER A 159 4.84 -7.19 1.31
N ASP A 160 4.93 -7.67 2.55
CA ASP A 160 4.74 -6.84 3.75
C ASP A 160 5.87 -5.83 3.96
N ARG A 161 7.14 -6.16 3.67
CA ARG A 161 8.24 -5.17 3.71
C ARG A 161 8.07 -4.08 2.66
N PHE A 162 7.55 -4.42 1.48
CA PHE A 162 7.24 -3.44 0.44
C PHE A 162 5.99 -2.59 0.76
N ARG A 163 5.12 -3.05 1.68
CA ARG A 163 4.06 -2.21 2.26
C ARG A 163 4.65 -1.12 3.15
N GLU A 164 5.63 -1.46 4.01
CA GLU A 164 6.28 -0.50 4.90
C GLU A 164 7.19 0.51 4.17
N SER A 165 7.81 0.15 3.04
CA SER A 165 8.70 1.06 2.29
C SER A 165 7.99 2.30 1.70
N ARG A 166 6.67 2.37 1.79
CA ARG A 166 5.82 3.49 1.33
C ARG A 166 5.59 4.54 2.41
N LEU A 167 5.90 4.18 3.64
CA LEU A 167 5.75 5.04 4.80
C LEU A 167 7.01 5.88 4.96
N TYR A 168 6.83 7.19 5.04
CA TYR A 168 7.89 8.09 5.42
C TYR A 168 7.95 8.12 6.93
N HIS A 169 9.07 7.68 7.49
CA HIS A 169 9.36 7.88 8.90
C HIS A 169 9.69 9.35 9.12
N CYS A 170 9.07 9.95 10.13
CA CYS A 170 9.40 11.29 10.59
C CYS A 170 10.13 11.17 11.92
N ASP A 171 11.16 11.98 12.09
CA ASP A 171 11.69 12.38 13.40
C ASP A 171 10.63 13.18 14.17
N ASP A 172 10.76 13.24 15.49
CA ASP A 172 9.76 13.83 16.37
C ASP A 172 9.55 15.33 16.10
N GLU A 173 10.63 16.07 15.82
CA GLU A 173 10.55 17.49 15.44
C GLU A 173 9.73 17.69 14.15
N THR A 174 10.04 16.89 13.11
CA THR A 174 9.29 16.93 11.86
C THR A 174 7.85 16.47 12.03
N TRP A 175 7.58 15.53 12.93
CA TRP A 175 6.23 15.06 13.22
C TRP A 175 5.38 16.15 13.88
N HIS A 176 5.91 16.82 14.91
CA HIS A 176 5.21 17.93 15.55
C HIS A 176 4.97 19.08 14.58
N ALA A 177 5.96 19.45 13.77
CA ALA A 177 5.78 20.48 12.77
C ALA A 177 4.72 20.10 11.70
N LEU A 178 4.57 18.81 11.39
CA LEU A 178 3.50 18.34 10.52
C LEU A 178 2.12 18.42 11.19
N GLN A 179 2.03 18.10 12.48
CA GLN A 179 0.79 18.27 13.25
C GLN A 179 0.38 19.74 13.28
N ASP A 180 1.29 20.64 13.66
CA ASP A 180 1.04 22.09 13.70
C ASP A 180 0.57 22.63 12.34
N GLU A 181 1.20 22.18 11.25
CA GLU A 181 0.79 22.56 9.90
C GLU A 181 -0.61 22.03 9.55
N VAL A 182 -0.97 20.81 9.97
CA VAL A 182 -2.31 20.26 9.76
C VAL A 182 -3.35 21.07 10.55
N GLU A 183 -3.08 21.35 11.83
CA GLU A 183 -3.98 22.11 12.69
C GLU A 183 -4.18 23.53 12.16
N SER A 184 -3.08 24.22 11.82
CA SER A 184 -3.13 25.59 11.31
C SER A 184 -3.82 25.68 9.95
N LYS A 185 -3.55 24.74 9.03
CA LYS A 185 -4.06 24.83 7.65
C LYS A 185 -5.52 24.41 7.53
N PHE A 186 -5.94 23.41 8.30
CA PHE A 186 -7.29 22.83 8.20
C PHE A 186 -8.21 23.25 9.35
N ASN A 187 -7.71 24.04 10.31
CA ASN A 187 -8.46 24.52 11.47
C ASN A 187 -9.10 23.37 12.27
N VAL A 188 -8.29 22.36 12.58
CA VAL A 188 -8.68 21.16 13.32
C VAL A 188 -7.82 21.06 14.57
N THR A 189 -8.42 20.67 15.70
CA THR A 189 -7.67 20.32 16.91
C THR A 189 -7.41 18.82 16.91
N LEU A 190 -6.14 18.41 16.87
CA LEU A 190 -5.76 17.00 16.95
C LEU A 190 -5.64 16.63 18.43
N THR A 191 -6.21 15.50 18.81
CA THR A 191 -6.20 15.04 20.21
C THR A 191 -4.95 14.27 20.58
N ILE A 192 -4.01 14.11 19.64
CA ILE A 192 -2.77 13.38 19.85
C ILE A 192 -1.74 14.33 20.46
N GLY A 193 -1.90 14.59 21.75
CA GLY A 193 -0.80 14.97 22.63
C GLY A 193 -0.11 13.70 23.11
N VAL A 194 1.21 13.62 22.86
CA VAL A 194 2.24 12.77 23.49
C VAL A 194 1.75 11.51 24.21
#